data_AF-A0A2P1G1J3-F1
#
_entry.id   AF-A0A2P1G1J3-F1
#
_cell.length_a   1.000
_cell.length_b   1.000
_cell.length_c   1.000
_cell.angle_alpha   90.00
_cell.angle_beta   90.00
_cell.angle_gamma   90.00
#
_symmetry.space_group_name_H-M   'P 1'
#
loop_
_entity.id
_entity.type
_entity.pdbx_description
1 polymer ?
#
loop_
_entity_poly.entity_id
_entity_poly.type
_entity_poly.pdbx_seq_one_letter_code
_entity_poly.pdbx_strand_id
1 'polypeptide(L)'
;ISLYFIIYILPSSVLGGNCSDDELDTLGMLDKPDLDKNRLFLTSHGMGRIGRRYGIRPGTKTEKFLKELKKLFTEVGITGVGEKCLECFAASIKCVAQYCKGACLKGPCTEDCQQCIKSNCMDGLLECIGKPSVPNPCDWKDAYLKFKLPETGEGESEKKGEASGTS
;
A
#
# COMPACT_ATOMS: atom_id res chain seq x y z
N ILE A 1 40.77 -5.99 39.78
CA ILE A 1 40.45 -5.43 38.44
C ILE A 1 39.10 -6.00 38.05
N SER A 2 38.05 -5.21 38.27
CA SER A 2 36.66 -5.60 37.99
C SER A 2 36.38 -5.26 36.52
N LEU A 3 36.39 -6.27 35.65
CA LEU A 3 36.10 -6.12 34.23
C LEU A 3 34.58 -6.01 34.06
N TYR A 4 34.09 -4.76 34.08
CA TYR A 4 32.77 -4.45 33.52
C TYR A 4 32.84 -4.66 32.01
N PHE A 5 32.53 -5.87 31.55
CA PHE A 5 32.07 -6.09 30.18
C PHE A 5 30.70 -5.43 30.06
N ILE A 6 30.69 -4.12 29.80
CA ILE A 6 29.53 -3.45 29.22
C ILE A 6 29.45 -3.98 27.80
N ILE A 7 28.79 -5.12 27.63
CA ILE A 7 28.26 -5.52 26.34
C ILE A 7 27.19 -4.47 26.06
N TYR A 8 27.57 -3.42 25.34
CA TYR A 8 26.63 -2.66 24.53
C TYR A 8 26.11 -3.68 23.51
N ILE A 9 25.13 -4.48 23.94
CA ILE A 9 24.11 -4.98 23.04
C ILE A 9 23.42 -3.69 22.60
N LEU A 10 23.97 -3.05 21.56
CA LEU A 10 23.14 -2.30 20.64
C LEU A 10 21.92 -3.18 20.46
N PRO A 11 20.69 -2.69 20.69
CA PRO A 11 19.55 -3.41 20.21
C PRO A 11 19.75 -3.49 18.70
N SER A 12 20.41 -4.56 18.24
CA SER A 12 20.17 -5.14 16.94
C SER A 12 18.66 -5.06 16.82
N SER A 13 18.17 -4.48 15.76
CA SER A 13 16.76 -4.48 15.44
C SER A 13 16.32 -5.94 15.31
N VAL A 14 16.08 -6.65 16.43
CA VAL A 14 15.70 -8.07 16.47
C VAL A 14 14.25 -8.22 15.99
N LEU A 15 13.59 -7.10 15.67
CA LEU A 15 12.36 -7.01 14.89
C LEU A 15 12.66 -6.30 13.55
N GLY A 16 13.63 -6.81 12.80
CA GLY A 16 13.98 -6.28 11.48
C GLY A 16 12.86 -6.58 10.47
N GLY A 17 12.12 -5.55 10.06
CA GLY A 17 11.14 -5.64 8.99
C GLY A 17 11.78 -5.87 7.61
N ASN A 18 10.96 -6.24 6.64
CA ASN A 18 11.38 -6.42 5.25
C ASN A 18 11.58 -5.11 4.47
N CYS A 19 11.34 -3.96 5.10
CA CYS A 19 11.50 -2.63 4.51
C CYS A 19 12.46 -1.77 5.33
N SER A 20 13.37 -1.08 4.65
CA SER A 20 14.17 0.02 5.20
C SER A 20 13.37 1.33 5.24
N ASP A 21 13.87 2.32 5.99
CA ASP A 21 13.25 3.64 6.07
C ASP A 21 13.27 4.36 4.73
N ASP A 22 14.37 4.25 3.97
CA ASP A 22 14.51 4.85 2.64
C ASP A 22 13.48 4.27 1.63
N GLU A 23 13.22 2.97 1.70
CA GLU A 23 12.20 2.32 0.88
C GLU A 23 10.79 2.80 1.24
N LEU A 24 10.49 2.91 2.54
CA LEU A 24 9.20 3.42 2.99
C LEU A 24 9.03 4.89 2.66
N ASP A 25 10.09 5.69 2.74
CA ASP A 25 10.06 7.10 2.35
C ASP A 25 9.80 7.26 0.84
N THR A 26 10.45 6.43 0.03
CA THR A 26 10.22 6.38 -1.42
C THR A 26 8.77 6.06 -1.77
N LEU A 27 8.10 5.28 -0.94
CA LEU A 27 6.67 4.95 -1.05
C LEU A 27 5.75 6.01 -0.43
N GLY A 28 6.27 7.00 0.29
CA GLY A 28 5.49 7.93 1.12
C GLY A 28 4.80 7.24 2.31
N MET A 29 5.32 6.09 2.74
CA MET A 29 4.76 5.24 3.80
C MET A 29 5.58 5.32 5.10
N LEU A 30 6.60 6.17 5.16
CA LEU A 30 7.36 6.44 6.38
C LEU A 30 6.69 7.58 7.15
N ASP A 31 6.36 7.32 8.41
CA ASP A 31 5.80 8.33 9.33
C ASP A 31 6.89 9.32 9.75
N LYS A 32 6.84 10.55 9.20
CA LYS A 32 7.81 11.62 9.47
C LYS A 32 7.19 13.01 9.31
N PRO A 33 7.76 14.07 9.93
CA PRO A 33 7.22 15.43 9.85
C PRO A 33 7.06 15.96 8.42
N ASP A 34 8.03 15.67 7.55
CA ASP A 34 8.05 16.13 6.15
C ASP A 34 7.53 15.03 5.20
N LEU A 35 6.37 14.46 5.52
CA LEU A 35 5.75 13.40 4.73
C LEU A 35 5.45 13.84 3.29
N ASP A 36 5.96 13.10 2.31
CA ASP A 36 5.60 13.29 0.90
C ASP A 36 4.21 12.68 0.61
N LYS A 37 3.18 13.54 0.72
CA LYS A 37 1.79 13.15 0.46
C LYS A 37 1.54 12.74 -0.99
N ASN A 38 2.28 13.29 -1.96
CA ASN A 38 2.12 12.92 -3.35
C ASN A 38 2.59 11.48 -3.57
N ARG A 39 3.72 11.09 -2.96
CA ARG A 39 4.19 9.70 -2.97
C ARG A 39 3.22 8.77 -2.24
N LEU A 40 2.74 9.16 -1.06
CA LEU A 40 1.72 8.40 -0.33
C LEU A 40 0.49 8.14 -1.22
N PHE A 41 -0.08 9.19 -1.82
CA PHE A 41 -1.27 9.06 -2.66
C PHE A 41 -1.02 8.21 -3.91
N LEU A 42 0.14 8.40 -4.55
CA LEU A 42 0.55 7.62 -5.71
C LEU A 42 0.62 6.12 -5.38
N THR A 43 1.32 5.78 -4.30
CA THR A 43 1.45 4.40 -3.80
C THR A 43 0.09 3.81 -3.44
N SER A 44 -0.70 4.50 -2.61
CA SER A 44 -2.00 4.01 -2.13
C SER A 44 -3.01 3.82 -3.27
N HIS A 45 -3.10 4.76 -4.23
CA HIS A 45 -3.94 4.58 -5.41
C HIS A 45 -3.46 3.43 -6.29
N GLY A 46 -2.15 3.28 -6.46
CA GLY A 46 -1.58 2.19 -7.24
C GLY A 46 -1.94 0.83 -6.66
N MET A 47 -1.74 0.65 -5.35
CA MET A 47 -2.16 -0.54 -4.61
C MET A 47 -3.67 -0.78 -4.73
N GLY A 48 -4.50 0.27 -4.56
CA GLY A 48 -5.95 0.19 -4.68
C GLY A 48 -6.43 -0.16 -6.10
N ARG A 49 -5.74 0.31 -7.15
CA ARG A 49 -6.02 -0.05 -8.56
C ARG A 49 -5.74 -1.53 -8.79
N ILE A 50 -4.59 -2.02 -8.35
CA ILE A 50 -4.19 -3.43 -8.46
C ILE A 50 -5.16 -4.33 -7.69
N GLY A 51 -5.49 -3.96 -6.44
CA GLY A 51 -6.44 -4.69 -5.60
C GLY A 51 -7.84 -4.79 -6.24
N ARG A 52 -8.35 -3.69 -6.80
CA ARG A 52 -9.64 -3.70 -7.52
C ARG A 52 -9.60 -4.57 -8.76
N ARG A 53 -8.52 -4.48 -9.57
CA ARG A 53 -8.42 -5.20 -10.84
C ARG A 53 -8.26 -6.71 -10.65
N TYR A 54 -7.40 -7.14 -9.73
CA TYR A 54 -7.05 -8.56 -9.58
C TYR A 54 -7.71 -9.23 -8.37
N GLY A 55 -8.09 -8.47 -7.34
CA GLY A 55 -8.76 -8.98 -6.14
C GLY A 55 -10.18 -9.49 -6.36
N ILE A 56 -10.79 -9.23 -7.51
CA ILE A 56 -12.09 -9.81 -7.89
C ILE A 56 -11.95 -11.29 -8.26
N ARG A 57 -10.78 -11.70 -8.75
CA ARG A 57 -10.57 -13.06 -9.25
C ARG A 57 -10.27 -14.01 -8.09
N PRO A 58 -11.12 -15.02 -7.85
CA PRO A 58 -10.89 -15.99 -6.77
C PRO A 58 -9.56 -16.73 -7.00
N GLY A 59 -8.81 -16.97 -5.92
CA GLY A 59 -7.54 -17.70 -5.97
C GLY A 59 -6.33 -16.88 -6.47
N THR A 60 -6.46 -15.55 -6.65
CA THR A 60 -5.32 -14.70 -7.01
C THR A 60 -4.23 -14.79 -5.94
N LYS A 61 -3.04 -15.22 -6.37
CA LYS A 61 -1.87 -15.40 -5.50
C LYS A 61 -1.14 -14.08 -5.22
N THR A 62 -0.38 -14.03 -4.12
CA THR A 62 0.41 -12.86 -3.73
C THR A 62 1.42 -12.48 -4.81
N GLU A 63 2.04 -13.46 -5.47
CA GLU A 63 3.01 -13.24 -6.56
C GLU A 63 2.41 -12.44 -7.72
N LYS A 64 1.10 -12.61 -8.00
CA LYS A 64 0.42 -11.83 -9.03
C LYS A 64 0.33 -10.37 -8.62
N PHE A 65 -0.06 -10.07 -7.37
CA PHE A 65 -0.09 -8.71 -6.86
C PHE A 65 1.30 -8.07 -6.89
N LEU A 66 2.34 -8.80 -6.46
CA LEU A 66 3.73 -8.34 -6.49
C LEU A 66 4.18 -7.98 -7.91
N LYS A 67 3.92 -8.85 -8.89
CA LYS A 67 4.27 -8.61 -10.29
C LYS A 67 3.64 -7.33 -10.83
N GLU A 68 2.34 -7.14 -10.58
CA GLU A 68 1.61 -5.97 -11.05
C GLU A 68 2.01 -4.69 -10.30
N LEU A 69 2.36 -4.82 -9.01
CA LEU A 69 2.88 -3.72 -8.21
C LEU A 69 4.22 -3.23 -8.74
N LYS A 70 5.17 -4.13 -8.98
CA LYS A 70 6.48 -3.83 -9.59
C LYS A 70 6.32 -3.13 -10.94
N LYS A 71 5.43 -3.66 -11.80
CA LYS A 71 5.14 -3.07 -13.11
C LYS A 71 4.63 -1.64 -12.96
N LEU A 72 3.55 -1.45 -12.21
CA LEU A 72 2.92 -0.14 -12.04
C LEU A 72 3.88 0.87 -11.41
N PHE A 73 4.59 0.48 -10.35
CA PHE A 73 5.51 1.36 -9.65
C PHE A 73 6.64 1.83 -10.56
N THR A 74 7.20 0.94 -11.39
CA THR A 74 8.18 1.33 -12.42
C THR A 74 7.59 2.34 -13.40
N GLU A 75 6.37 2.11 -13.89
CA GLU A 75 5.70 3.00 -14.85
C GLU A 75 5.39 4.39 -14.26
N VAL A 76 5.10 4.48 -12.95
CA VAL A 76 4.81 5.76 -12.28
C VAL A 76 6.04 6.37 -11.58
N GLY A 77 7.24 5.85 -11.83
CA GLY A 77 8.49 6.42 -11.30
C GLY A 77 8.71 6.19 -9.80
N ILE A 78 8.14 5.14 -9.23
CA ILE A 78 8.52 4.57 -7.93
C ILE A 78 9.59 3.50 -8.22
N THR A 79 10.84 3.79 -7.87
CA THR A 79 12.00 2.91 -8.06
C THR A 79 12.80 2.83 -6.77
N GLY A 80 13.76 1.91 -6.65
CA GLY A 80 14.58 1.79 -5.44
C GLY A 80 13.92 1.06 -4.27
N VAL A 81 12.73 0.49 -4.46
CA VAL A 81 12.06 -0.36 -3.46
C VAL A 81 12.38 -1.82 -3.74
N GLY A 82 12.94 -2.50 -2.74
CA GLY A 82 13.32 -3.90 -2.78
C GLY A 82 12.12 -4.85 -2.86
N GLU A 83 12.38 -6.04 -3.40
CA GLU A 83 11.34 -7.05 -3.61
C GLU A 83 10.68 -7.52 -2.32
N LYS A 84 11.47 -7.77 -1.26
CA LYS A 84 10.94 -8.18 0.05
C LYS A 84 10.01 -7.12 0.66
N CYS A 85 10.33 -5.84 0.48
CA CYS A 85 9.47 -4.77 0.94
C CYS A 85 8.16 -4.74 0.14
N LEU A 86 8.23 -4.86 -1.20
CA LEU A 86 7.05 -4.93 -2.07
C LEU A 86 6.19 -6.17 -1.80
N GLU A 87 6.76 -7.29 -1.34
CA GLU A 87 6.01 -8.48 -0.92
C GLU A 87 5.06 -8.18 0.24
N CYS A 88 5.46 -7.34 1.20
CA CYS A 88 4.58 -6.90 2.29
C CYS A 88 3.35 -6.15 1.77
N PHE A 89 3.56 -5.22 0.84
CA PHE A 89 2.46 -4.47 0.23
C PHE A 89 1.58 -5.35 -0.67
N ALA A 90 2.16 -6.31 -1.40
CA ALA A 90 1.42 -7.30 -2.16
C ALA A 90 0.55 -8.20 -1.27
N ALA A 91 1.08 -8.64 -0.12
CA ALA A 91 0.34 -9.40 0.88
C ALA A 91 -0.80 -8.56 1.48
N SER A 92 -0.56 -7.28 1.76
CA SER A 92 -1.58 -6.34 2.24
C SER A 92 -2.71 -6.16 1.20
N ILE A 93 -2.38 -5.95 -0.08
CA ILE A 93 -3.39 -5.86 -1.16
C ILE A 93 -4.24 -7.14 -1.19
N LYS A 94 -3.59 -8.32 -1.11
CA LYS A 94 -4.29 -9.60 -1.09
C LYS A 94 -5.22 -9.69 0.12
N CYS A 95 -4.76 -9.33 1.30
CA CYS A 95 -5.58 -9.32 2.51
C CYS A 95 -6.82 -8.45 2.33
N VAL A 96 -6.66 -7.20 1.87
CA VAL A 96 -7.79 -6.29 1.66
C VAL A 96 -8.76 -6.84 0.61
N ALA A 97 -8.25 -7.41 -0.48
CA ALA A 97 -9.06 -8.05 -1.51
C ALA A 97 -9.86 -9.26 -1.00
N GLN A 98 -9.30 -10.03 -0.07
CA GLN A 98 -9.94 -11.22 0.48
C GLN A 98 -10.96 -10.89 1.58
N TYR A 99 -10.60 -10.01 2.52
CA TYR A 99 -11.36 -9.80 3.75
C TYR A 99 -12.17 -8.49 3.75
N CYS A 100 -11.73 -7.46 3.03
CA CYS A 100 -12.30 -6.12 3.11
C CYS A 100 -12.97 -5.60 1.83
N LYS A 101 -12.99 -6.40 0.77
CA LYS A 101 -13.59 -6.03 -0.52
C LYS A 101 -15.02 -5.50 -0.39
N GLY A 102 -15.87 -6.15 0.42
CA GLY A 102 -17.25 -5.73 0.64
C GLY A 102 -17.34 -4.36 1.34
N ALA A 103 -16.61 -4.20 2.44
CA ALA A 103 -16.56 -2.96 3.20
C ALA A 103 -15.99 -1.78 2.38
N CYS A 104 -15.04 -2.05 1.50
CA CYS A 104 -14.37 -1.07 0.64
C CYS A 104 -15.09 -0.80 -0.68
N LEU A 105 -16.21 -1.46 -0.98
CA LEU A 105 -16.93 -1.32 -2.25
C LEU A 105 -17.41 0.12 -2.49
N LYS A 106 -17.84 0.81 -1.43
CA LYS A 106 -18.34 2.19 -1.49
C LYS A 106 -17.22 3.23 -1.56
N GLY A 107 -15.97 2.83 -1.34
CA GLY A 107 -14.80 3.69 -1.42
C GLY A 107 -13.74 3.35 -0.37
N PRO A 108 -12.48 3.74 -0.60
CA PRO A 108 -11.38 3.41 0.29
C PRO A 108 -11.42 4.17 1.62
N CYS A 109 -12.02 5.37 1.66
CA CYS A 109 -12.09 6.22 2.84
C CYS A 109 -13.47 6.24 3.50
N THR A 110 -14.25 5.17 3.36
CA THR A 110 -15.44 4.93 4.19
C THR A 110 -15.01 4.37 5.53
N GLU A 111 -15.77 4.64 6.58
CA GLU A 111 -15.49 4.13 7.92
C GLU A 111 -15.43 2.59 7.94
N ASP A 112 -16.40 1.92 7.33
CA ASP A 112 -16.45 0.46 7.20
C ASP A 112 -15.16 -0.11 6.59
N CYS A 113 -14.66 0.50 5.50
CA CYS A 113 -13.44 0.05 4.83
C CYS A 113 -12.23 0.23 5.73
N GLN A 114 -12.08 1.41 6.33
CA GLN A 114 -10.94 1.74 7.18
C GLN A 114 -10.89 0.86 8.43
N GLN A 115 -12.04 0.63 9.07
CA GLN A 115 -12.15 -0.30 10.20
C GLN A 115 -11.83 -1.73 9.78
N CYS A 116 -12.32 -2.20 8.62
CA CYS A 116 -12.00 -3.54 8.15
C CYS A 116 -10.49 -3.71 7.92
N ILE A 117 -9.84 -2.77 7.23
CA ILE A 117 -8.40 -2.82 6.95
C ILE A 117 -7.62 -2.84 8.27
N LYS A 118 -7.99 -1.96 9.21
CA LYS A 118 -7.36 -1.90 10.53
C LYS A 118 -7.45 -3.24 11.26
N SER A 119 -8.63 -3.85 11.30
CA SER A 119 -8.86 -5.08 12.08
C SER A 119 -8.32 -6.36 11.44
N ASN A 120 -8.15 -6.41 10.11
CA ASN A 120 -7.81 -7.65 9.40
C ASN A 120 -6.43 -7.63 8.75
N CYS A 121 -5.94 -6.46 8.33
CA CYS A 121 -4.81 -6.38 7.40
C CYS A 121 -3.67 -5.46 7.87
N MET A 122 -3.92 -4.54 8.80
CA MET A 122 -2.92 -3.56 9.23
C MET A 122 -1.80 -4.20 10.04
N ASP A 123 -2.13 -5.03 11.04
CA ASP A 123 -1.12 -5.65 11.91
C ASP A 123 -0.11 -6.49 11.11
N GLY A 124 -0.59 -7.30 10.16
CA GLY A 124 0.28 -8.10 9.29
C GLY A 124 1.14 -7.25 8.35
N LEU A 125 0.65 -6.09 7.90
CA LEU A 125 1.46 -5.15 7.13
C LEU A 125 2.55 -4.54 8.02
N LEU A 126 2.18 -4.01 9.18
CA LEU A 126 3.08 -3.34 10.13
C LEU A 126 4.19 -4.27 10.63
N GLU A 127 3.85 -5.52 10.96
CA GLU A 127 4.82 -6.56 11.30
C GLU A 127 5.77 -6.83 10.12
N CYS A 128 5.24 -7.01 8.91
CA CYS A 128 6.04 -7.32 7.73
C CYS A 128 7.04 -6.21 7.37
N ILE A 129 6.61 -4.94 7.42
CA ILE A 129 7.49 -3.79 7.14
C ILE A 129 8.36 -3.38 8.33
N GLY A 130 8.09 -3.93 9.53
CA GLY A 130 8.82 -3.62 10.76
C GLY A 130 8.61 -2.19 11.25
N LYS A 131 7.38 -1.68 11.19
CA LYS A 131 7.01 -0.35 11.68
C LYS A 131 5.80 -0.39 12.60
N PRO A 132 5.72 0.51 13.60
CA PRO A 132 4.57 0.60 14.50
C PRO A 132 3.35 1.28 13.85
N SER A 133 3.57 2.08 12.80
CA SER A 133 2.54 2.83 12.07
C SER A 133 2.98 3.10 10.64
N VAL A 134 1.99 3.41 9.79
CA VAL A 134 2.18 4.04 8.48
C VAL A 134 1.16 5.16 8.31
N PRO A 135 1.49 6.23 7.56
CA PRO A 135 0.54 7.29 7.24
C PRO A 135 -0.72 6.77 6.54
N ASN A 136 -1.88 7.31 6.90
CA ASN A 136 -3.13 6.97 6.25
C ASN A 136 -3.49 8.03 5.20
N PRO A 137 -3.60 7.71 3.89
CA PRO A 137 -3.96 8.69 2.88
C PRO A 137 -5.36 9.31 3.10
N CYS A 138 -6.24 8.61 3.82
CA CYS A 138 -7.58 9.09 4.13
C CYS A 138 -7.60 10.21 5.18
N ASP A 139 -6.49 10.49 5.87
CA ASP A 139 -6.35 11.68 6.73
C ASP A 139 -6.44 12.98 5.90
N TRP A 140 -6.17 12.89 4.59
CA TRP A 140 -6.36 13.95 3.60
C TRP A 140 -7.39 13.54 2.55
N LYS A 141 -8.50 12.94 2.98
CA LYS A 141 -9.57 12.35 2.15
C LYS A 141 -9.91 13.15 0.89
N ASP A 142 -10.17 14.45 1.00
CA ASP A 142 -10.60 15.26 -0.15
C ASP A 142 -9.52 15.38 -1.22
N ALA A 143 -8.25 15.50 -0.82
CA ALA A 143 -7.13 15.54 -1.74
C ALA A 143 -6.83 14.15 -2.31
N TYR A 144 -6.82 13.13 -1.45
CA TYR A 144 -6.56 11.76 -1.85
C TYR A 144 -7.60 11.24 -2.85
N LEU A 145 -8.89 11.45 -2.61
CA LEU A 145 -9.95 10.99 -3.52
C LEU A 145 -9.94 11.72 -4.88
N LYS A 146 -9.40 12.93 -4.95
CA LYS A 146 -9.25 13.71 -6.20
C LYS A 146 -7.93 13.43 -6.92
N PHE A 147 -6.96 12.80 -6.26
CA PHE A 147 -5.67 12.45 -6.84
C PHE A 147 -5.86 11.50 -8.03
N LYS A 148 -5.16 11.78 -9.13
CA LYS A 148 -5.18 10.95 -10.34
C LYS A 148 -3.83 10.30 -10.52
N LEU A 149 -3.83 8.96 -10.66
CA LEU A 149 -2.63 8.25 -11.10
C LEU A 149 -2.19 8.78 -12.47
N PRO A 150 -0.87 8.91 -12.71
CA PRO A 150 -0.35 9.18 -14.04
C PRO A 150 -0.88 8.18 -15.06
N GLU A 151 -1.07 8.65 -16.29
CA GLU A 151 -1.44 7.76 -17.40
C GLU A 151 -0.32 6.74 -17.61
N THR A 152 -0.65 5.49 -17.35
CA THR A 152 0.20 4.33 -17.63
C THR A 152 -0.30 3.72 -18.93
N GLY A 153 0.59 3.15 -19.74
CA GLY A 153 0.30 2.66 -21.10
C GLY A 153 -0.73 1.52 -21.21
N GLU A 154 -1.50 1.27 -20.16
CA GLU A 154 -2.66 0.39 -20.13
C GLU A 154 -3.95 1.21 -19.98
N GLY A 155 -4.32 1.87 -21.08
CA GLY A 155 -5.64 2.43 -21.33
C GLY A 155 -6.57 1.46 -22.05
N GLU A 156 -7.86 1.58 -21.76
CA GLU A 156 -9.02 0.95 -22.41
C GLU A 156 -9.41 -0.48 -22.01
N SER A 157 -10.11 -0.57 -20.88
CA SER A 157 -11.36 -1.34 -20.78
C SER A 157 -12.16 -0.82 -19.61
N GLU A 158 -12.89 0.28 -19.82
CA GLU A 158 -14.16 0.63 -19.18
C GLU A 158 -14.60 2.04 -19.62
N LYS A 159 -15.04 2.15 -20.89
CA LYS A 159 -16.17 3.03 -21.22
C LYS A 159 -17.36 2.13 -21.50
N LYS A 160 -18.10 1.77 -20.44
CA LYS A 160 -19.40 1.12 -20.58
C LYS A 160 -20.48 2.21 -20.49
N GLY A 161 -21.09 2.50 -21.64
CA GLY A 161 -22.43 3.08 -21.77
C GLY A 161 -22.61 4.52 -21.29
N GLU A 162 -22.34 5.49 -22.17
CA GLU A 162 -23.14 6.72 -22.16
C GLU A 162 -24.54 6.37 -22.66
N ALA A 163 -25.46 6.15 -21.72
CA ALA A 163 -26.88 6.25 -21.99
C ALA A 163 -27.20 7.71 -22.30
N SER A 164 -27.19 8.08 -23.58
CA SER A 164 -27.78 9.32 -24.04
C SER A 164 -29.27 9.07 -24.25
N GLY A 165 -30.07 9.36 -23.23
CA GLY A 165 -31.50 9.59 -23.40
C GLY A 165 -31.72 11.04 -23.78
N THR A 166 -32.36 11.29 -24.92
CA THR A 166 -33.20 12.48 -25.15
C THR A 166 -34.08 12.27 -26.37
N SER A 167 -35.39 12.33 -26.09
CA SER A 167 -36.55 12.66 -26.95
C SER A 167 -36.95 11.73 -28.09
#